data_AF-A0A8S1AP72-F1
#
_entry.id   AF-A0A8S1AP72-F1
#
_cell.length_a   1.000
_cell.length_b   1.000
_cell.length_c   1.000
_cell.angle_alpha   90.00
_cell.angle_beta   90.00
_cell.angle_gamma   90.00
#
_symmetry.space_group_name_H-M   'P 1'
#
loop_
_entity.id
_entity.type
_entity.pdbx_description
1 polymer ?
#
loop_
_entity_poly.entity_id
_entity_poly.type
_entity_poly.pdbx_seq_one_letter_code
_entity_poly.pdbx_strand_id
1 'polypeptide(L)'
;MMRAFALLCLFVAPAFSAYSPGLKARFDIWGFGSTSFMDLPRNSARAIQQRWIKVERPSSPPGLESLSLWCPRTDFAVCVLLDDTNYIAGLQIALDEENFSNAYHDWSSQGFTYWSIVENGVSKNFWTAQQYYISASTLATPAATRVANRKHDTILQDGNIWLSGFGGKLYNVSTTVKDFIDIDYTTQACIVWMGEHYYYNMSKTTPCGEKSILPWFPLVHSNQLVGVGFMVFGKINVPSGKTDWFENPGSLAVKLIVPDGPDCLYDLAEKQGVVTMHTYFISNPFSLLCINSGWW
;
A
#
# COMPACT_ATOMS: atom_id res chain seq x y z
N MET A 1 30.30 52.18 23.76
CA MET A 1 28.89 52.08 23.29
C MET A 1 28.80 50.91 22.33
N MET A 2 28.40 49.73 22.84
CA MET A 2 28.13 48.54 22.04
C MET A 2 26.79 48.70 21.32
N ARG A 3 26.79 48.65 19.99
CA ARG A 3 25.56 48.53 19.20
C ARG A 3 25.25 47.04 19.03
N ALA A 4 24.20 46.58 19.71
CA ALA A 4 23.69 45.23 19.56
C ALA A 4 23.03 45.07 18.19
N PHE A 5 23.52 44.11 17.40
CA PHE A 5 22.83 43.55 16.25
C PHE A 5 21.73 42.61 16.76
N ALA A 6 20.48 42.89 16.44
CA ALA A 6 19.40 41.92 16.55
C ALA A 6 18.99 41.51 15.12
N LEU A 7 19.65 40.47 14.60
CA LEU A 7 19.19 39.75 13.42
C LEU A 7 18.00 38.89 13.85
N LEU A 8 16.80 39.37 13.53
CA LEU A 8 15.57 38.62 13.71
C LEU A 8 15.51 37.53 12.64
N CYS A 9 16.12 36.37 12.91
CA CYS A 9 15.86 35.15 12.13
C CYS A 9 14.42 34.73 12.45
N LEU A 10 13.47 35.19 11.63
CA LEU A 10 12.15 34.58 11.51
C LEU A 10 12.35 33.15 11.04
N PHE A 11 12.42 32.20 11.99
CA PHE A 11 12.10 30.81 11.73
C PHE A 11 10.63 30.76 11.35
N VAL A 12 10.34 30.96 10.05
CA VAL A 12 9.11 30.42 9.48
C VAL A 12 9.32 28.91 9.51
N ALA A 13 8.88 28.27 10.59
CA ALA A 13 8.65 26.84 10.56
C ALA A 13 7.69 26.62 9.38
N PRO A 14 8.08 25.92 8.32
CA PRO A 14 7.11 25.55 7.30
C PRO A 14 6.09 24.70 8.04
N ALA A 15 4.87 25.22 8.20
CA ALA A 15 3.72 24.36 8.39
C ALA A 15 3.71 23.46 7.16
N PHE A 16 4.28 22.25 7.28
CA PHE A 16 4.21 21.25 6.24
C PHE A 16 2.72 21.06 5.97
N SER A 17 2.26 21.53 4.80
CA SER A 17 0.86 21.50 4.44
C SER A 17 0.39 20.05 4.44
N ALA A 18 -0.86 19.81 4.88
CA ALA A 18 -1.52 18.54 4.66
C ALA A 18 -1.34 18.09 3.20
N TYR A 19 -0.95 16.84 3.00
CA TYR A 19 -0.74 16.29 1.67
C TYR A 19 -2.01 16.36 0.84
N SER A 20 -1.91 16.80 -0.41
CA SER A 20 -3.04 16.74 -1.32
C SER A 20 -3.37 15.27 -1.65
N PRO A 21 -4.63 14.84 -1.56
CA PRO A 21 -5.00 13.44 -1.68
C PRO A 21 -4.78 12.91 -3.09
N GLY A 22 -4.16 11.73 -3.16
CA GLY A 22 -3.90 11.01 -4.40
C GLY A 22 -4.12 9.51 -4.21
N LEU A 23 -4.00 8.75 -5.29
CA LEU A 23 -3.85 7.30 -5.20
C LEU A 23 -2.86 6.88 -6.26
N LYS A 24 -1.69 6.42 -5.81
CA LYS A 24 -0.57 6.08 -6.69
C LYS A 24 0.02 4.74 -6.28
N ALA A 25 0.54 3.99 -7.24
CA ALA A 25 1.22 2.72 -6.98
C ALA A 25 2.63 2.72 -7.57
N ARG A 26 3.45 1.80 -7.03
CA ARG A 26 4.84 1.53 -7.40
C ARG A 26 5.81 2.66 -7.04
N PHE A 27 6.96 2.25 -6.55
CA PHE A 27 8.14 3.05 -6.39
C PHE A 27 9.24 2.59 -7.35
N ASP A 28 9.96 3.53 -7.95
CA ASP A 28 11.14 3.23 -8.78
C ASP A 28 12.12 4.43 -8.74
N ILE A 29 13.36 4.18 -8.35
CA ILE A 29 14.44 5.19 -8.29
C ILE A 29 14.83 5.67 -9.69
N TRP A 30 14.73 4.80 -10.69
CA TRP A 30 15.16 5.07 -12.06
C TRP A 30 14.00 5.41 -13.00
N GLY A 31 12.76 5.28 -12.51
CA GLY A 31 11.51 5.39 -13.26
C GLY A 31 10.84 6.77 -13.27
N PHE A 32 11.61 7.86 -13.10
CA PHE A 32 11.08 9.22 -13.00
C PHE A 32 10.11 9.57 -14.14
N GLY A 33 8.82 9.68 -13.80
CA GLY A 33 7.78 10.24 -14.65
C GLY A 33 6.98 9.26 -15.53
N SER A 34 7.37 7.99 -15.63
CA SER A 34 6.61 7.02 -16.46
C SER A 34 6.39 5.65 -15.84
N THR A 35 7.26 5.19 -14.93
CA THR A 35 7.14 3.87 -14.28
C THR A 35 7.13 3.95 -12.75
N SER A 36 7.37 5.12 -12.16
CA SER A 36 7.20 5.34 -10.72
C SER A 36 5.93 6.13 -10.41
N PHE A 37 5.27 5.80 -9.29
CA PHE A 37 4.11 6.51 -8.75
C PHE A 37 2.95 6.68 -9.74
N MET A 38 2.62 5.57 -10.40
CA MET A 38 1.56 5.47 -11.41
C MET A 38 0.19 5.80 -10.80
N ASP A 39 -0.57 6.66 -11.46
CA ASP A 39 -1.89 7.09 -11.00
C ASP A 39 -2.93 5.97 -11.13
N LEU A 40 -3.70 5.79 -10.05
CA LEU A 40 -4.83 4.88 -10.01
C LEU A 40 -6.16 5.65 -10.00
N PRO A 41 -7.23 5.08 -10.60
CA PRO A 41 -8.51 5.77 -10.67
C PRO A 41 -9.17 5.85 -9.30
N ARG A 42 -9.57 7.06 -8.89
CA ARG A 42 -10.26 7.30 -7.60
C ARG A 42 -11.79 7.30 -7.68
N ASN A 43 -12.33 7.08 -8.88
CA ASN A 43 -13.76 6.96 -9.14
C ASN A 43 -14.02 6.30 -10.50
N SER A 44 -15.27 5.93 -10.76
CA SER A 44 -15.63 5.20 -11.98
C SER A 44 -15.43 6.03 -13.24
N ALA A 45 -15.65 7.36 -13.21
CA ALA A 45 -15.40 8.22 -14.36
C ALA A 45 -13.93 8.19 -14.81
N ARG A 46 -12.98 8.23 -13.85
CA ARG A 46 -11.55 8.07 -14.13
C ARG A 46 -11.20 6.65 -14.55
N ALA A 47 -11.81 5.62 -13.95
CA ALA A 47 -11.62 4.23 -14.35
C ALA A 47 -12.01 4.03 -15.82
N ILE A 48 -13.19 4.52 -16.23
CA ILE A 48 -13.68 4.47 -17.61
C ILE A 48 -12.73 5.24 -18.55
N GLN A 49 -12.30 6.44 -18.16
CA GLN A 49 -11.33 7.22 -18.95
C GLN A 49 -10.02 6.47 -19.18
N GLN A 50 -9.58 5.70 -18.19
CA GLN A 50 -8.39 4.84 -18.26
C GLN A 50 -8.65 3.47 -18.90
N ARG A 51 -9.87 3.21 -19.42
CA ARG A 51 -10.30 1.94 -20.03
C ARG A 51 -10.29 0.74 -19.08
N TRP A 52 -10.52 0.99 -17.79
CA TRP A 52 -10.73 -0.05 -16.81
C TRP A 52 -12.14 -0.60 -16.96
N ILE A 53 -12.29 -1.90 -16.69
CA ILE A 53 -13.56 -2.62 -16.76
C ILE A 53 -13.94 -3.12 -15.38
N LYS A 54 -15.25 -3.21 -15.12
CA LYS A 54 -15.78 -3.91 -13.95
C LYS A 54 -15.65 -5.41 -14.17
N VAL A 55 -15.16 -6.12 -13.16
CA VAL A 55 -15.00 -7.58 -13.16
C VAL A 55 -15.66 -8.19 -11.92
N GLU A 56 -15.89 -9.50 -11.97
CA GLU A 56 -16.31 -10.24 -10.79
C GLU A 56 -15.19 -10.25 -9.74
N ARG A 57 -15.56 -9.98 -8.49
CA ARG A 57 -14.62 -9.89 -7.37
C ARG A 57 -14.47 -11.26 -6.69
N PRO A 58 -13.31 -11.58 -6.11
CA PRO A 58 -13.22 -12.74 -5.21
C PRO A 58 -14.06 -12.57 -3.94
N SER A 59 -14.07 -13.62 -3.12
CA SER A 59 -14.70 -13.60 -1.80
C SER A 59 -14.31 -12.34 -1.02
N SER A 60 -15.28 -11.76 -0.32
CA SER A 60 -15.16 -10.46 0.33
C SER A 60 -15.39 -10.62 1.84
N PRO A 61 -14.69 -9.83 2.67
CA PRO A 61 -15.00 -9.78 4.10
C PRO A 61 -16.45 -9.32 4.35
N PRO A 62 -17.07 -9.76 5.46
CA PRO A 62 -18.44 -9.39 5.79
C PRO A 62 -18.68 -7.87 5.79
N GLY A 63 -19.76 -7.45 5.14
CA GLY A 63 -20.18 -6.04 5.06
C GLY A 63 -19.43 -5.19 4.03
N LEU A 64 -18.52 -5.79 3.24
CA LEU A 64 -17.80 -5.12 2.14
C LEU A 64 -18.15 -5.69 0.76
N GLU A 65 -19.16 -6.56 0.67
CA GLU A 65 -19.55 -7.30 -0.54
C GLU A 65 -20.09 -6.40 -1.65
N SER A 66 -20.65 -5.24 -1.30
CA SER A 66 -21.23 -4.30 -2.27
C SER A 66 -20.19 -3.52 -3.08
N LEU A 67 -18.90 -3.56 -2.69
CA LEU A 67 -17.85 -2.89 -3.45
C LEU A 67 -17.64 -3.55 -4.81
N SER A 68 -17.52 -2.73 -5.83
CA SER A 68 -17.25 -3.15 -7.21
C SER A 68 -15.75 -3.17 -7.51
N LEU A 69 -15.26 -4.26 -8.10
CA LEU A 69 -13.88 -4.39 -8.55
C LEU A 69 -13.72 -3.88 -9.97
N TRP A 70 -12.79 -2.95 -10.18
CA TRP A 70 -12.43 -2.40 -11.47
C TRP A 70 -10.96 -2.64 -11.74
N CYS A 71 -10.64 -3.16 -12.93
CA CYS A 71 -9.27 -3.49 -13.33
C CYS A 71 -8.98 -2.93 -14.73
N PRO A 72 -7.71 -2.67 -15.07
CA PRO A 72 -7.32 -2.51 -16.46
C PRO A 72 -7.82 -3.70 -17.32
N ARG A 73 -8.24 -3.41 -18.56
CA ARG A 73 -8.89 -4.40 -19.43
C ARG A 73 -8.10 -5.69 -19.66
N THR A 74 -6.78 -5.59 -19.62
CA THR A 74 -5.87 -6.69 -19.92
C THR A 74 -4.85 -6.90 -18.81
N ASP A 75 -5.01 -6.29 -17.64
CA ASP A 75 -4.03 -6.42 -16.56
C ASP A 75 -4.79 -6.37 -15.24
N PHE A 76 -4.70 -7.46 -14.48
CA PHE A 76 -5.46 -7.67 -13.26
C PHE A 76 -4.59 -7.59 -12.01
N ALA A 77 -3.29 -7.30 -12.15
CA ALA A 77 -2.35 -7.25 -11.03
C ALA A 77 -2.72 -6.16 -10.01
N VAL A 78 -3.27 -5.03 -10.47
CA VAL A 78 -3.77 -3.95 -9.62
C VAL A 78 -5.18 -3.55 -10.06
N CYS A 79 -6.12 -3.66 -9.14
CA CYS A 79 -7.52 -3.29 -9.35
C CYS A 79 -7.99 -2.37 -8.22
N VAL A 80 -8.94 -1.49 -8.50
CA VAL A 80 -9.53 -0.60 -7.50
C VAL A 80 -10.90 -1.11 -7.08
N LEU A 81 -11.23 -0.91 -5.81
CA LEU A 81 -12.55 -1.17 -5.27
C LEU A 81 -13.29 0.15 -5.18
N LEU A 82 -14.48 0.23 -5.79
CA LEU A 82 -15.34 1.41 -5.74
C LEU A 82 -16.64 1.08 -5.01
N ASP A 83 -17.10 2.00 -4.16
CA ASP A 83 -18.42 1.91 -3.54
C ASP A 83 -19.55 2.21 -4.56
N ASP A 84 -20.80 2.05 -4.11
CA ASP A 84 -22.01 2.35 -4.88
C ASP A 84 -22.19 3.85 -5.19
N THR A 85 -21.43 4.73 -4.55
CA THR A 85 -21.36 6.15 -4.88
C THR A 85 -20.29 6.46 -5.95
N ASN A 86 -19.65 5.41 -6.48
CA ASN A 86 -18.55 5.45 -7.44
C ASN A 86 -17.25 6.07 -6.89
N TYR A 87 -17.07 6.11 -5.57
CA TYR A 87 -15.86 6.63 -4.94
C TYR A 87 -14.92 5.49 -4.55
N ILE A 88 -13.61 5.78 -4.54
CA ILE A 88 -12.60 4.83 -4.13
C ILE A 88 -12.84 4.34 -2.70
N ALA A 89 -12.88 3.02 -2.54
CA ALA A 89 -13.16 2.32 -1.30
C ALA A 89 -12.07 1.30 -0.94
N GLY A 90 -11.12 1.05 -1.84
CA GLY A 90 -10.02 0.13 -1.60
C GLY A 90 -9.23 -0.20 -2.86
N LEU A 91 -8.32 -1.15 -2.73
CA LEU A 91 -7.48 -1.65 -3.80
C LEU A 91 -7.22 -3.15 -3.59
N GLN A 92 -7.09 -3.87 -4.69
CA GLN A 92 -6.72 -5.27 -4.72
C GLN A 92 -5.41 -5.42 -5.49
N ILE A 93 -4.47 -6.13 -4.88
CA ILE A 93 -3.25 -6.62 -5.50
C ILE A 93 -3.49 -8.08 -5.84
N ALA A 94 -3.23 -8.48 -7.08
CA ALA A 94 -3.36 -9.85 -7.53
C ALA A 94 -1.99 -10.39 -8.00
N LEU A 95 -1.58 -11.51 -7.42
CA LEU A 95 -0.41 -12.27 -7.85
C LEU A 95 -0.88 -13.37 -8.78
N ASP A 96 -0.49 -13.27 -10.05
CA ASP A 96 -0.81 -14.26 -11.09
C ASP A 96 -0.08 -15.58 -10.80
N GLU A 97 -0.83 -16.66 -10.61
CA GLU A 97 -0.29 -17.96 -10.24
C GLU A 97 0.66 -18.53 -11.32
N GLU A 98 0.39 -18.26 -12.60
CA GLU A 98 1.24 -18.75 -13.69
C GLU A 98 2.58 -18.02 -13.75
N ASN A 99 2.62 -16.79 -13.22
CA ASN A 99 3.78 -15.90 -13.32
C ASN A 99 4.50 -15.69 -11.98
N PHE A 100 3.95 -16.22 -10.88
CA PHE A 100 4.58 -16.19 -9.57
C PHE A 100 5.27 -17.52 -9.27
N SER A 101 6.50 -17.46 -8.78
CA SER A 101 7.30 -18.63 -8.42
C SER A 101 7.99 -18.44 -7.08
N ASN A 102 8.44 -19.55 -6.48
CA ASN A 102 9.15 -19.56 -5.20
C ASN A 102 8.40 -18.89 -4.04
N ALA A 103 7.07 -19.03 -4.01
CA ALA A 103 6.29 -18.61 -2.85
C ALA A 103 6.82 -19.32 -1.60
N TYR A 104 7.27 -18.53 -0.62
CA TYR A 104 7.83 -19.08 0.61
C TYR A 104 6.77 -19.35 1.68
N HIS A 105 5.69 -18.57 1.69
CA HIS A 105 4.59 -18.68 2.65
C HIS A 105 3.33 -19.19 1.96
N ASP A 106 2.52 -19.95 2.69
CA ASP A 106 1.17 -20.27 2.28
C ASP A 106 0.30 -19.00 2.16
N TRP A 107 -0.30 -18.82 0.99
CA TRP A 107 -1.11 -17.65 0.65
C TRP A 107 -2.33 -17.50 1.55
N SER A 108 -3.03 -18.61 1.83
CA SER A 108 -4.24 -18.59 2.66
C SER A 108 -3.91 -18.16 4.09
N SER A 109 -2.81 -18.67 4.63
CA SER A 109 -2.30 -18.34 5.96
C SER A 109 -1.86 -16.88 6.06
N GLN A 110 -1.35 -16.29 4.96
CA GLN A 110 -1.00 -14.87 4.84
C GLN A 110 -2.21 -13.96 4.59
N GLY A 111 -3.42 -14.52 4.42
CA GLY A 111 -4.65 -13.75 4.25
C GLY A 111 -5.07 -13.47 2.82
N PHE A 112 -4.46 -14.15 1.86
CA PHE A 112 -4.83 -13.99 0.47
C PHE A 112 -6.13 -14.73 0.16
N THR A 113 -6.90 -14.16 -0.75
CA THR A 113 -8.10 -14.81 -1.29
C THR A 113 -7.82 -15.28 -2.70
N TYR A 114 -8.18 -16.52 -3.00
CA TYR A 114 -8.08 -17.08 -4.34
C TYR A 114 -9.13 -16.43 -5.27
N TRP A 115 -8.72 -16.09 -6.48
CA TRP A 115 -9.56 -15.44 -7.48
C TRP A 115 -9.33 -16.04 -8.85
N SER A 116 -10.41 -16.41 -9.53
CA SER A 116 -10.36 -16.88 -10.92
C SER A 116 -11.21 -15.98 -11.80
N ILE A 117 -10.69 -15.64 -12.97
CA ILE A 117 -11.37 -14.86 -14.01
C ILE A 117 -11.16 -15.51 -15.38
N VAL A 118 -12.14 -15.40 -16.26
CA VAL A 118 -12.02 -15.83 -17.65
C VAL A 118 -11.66 -14.64 -18.53
N GLU A 119 -10.44 -14.61 -19.06
CA GLU A 119 -9.97 -13.64 -20.03
C GLU A 119 -9.88 -14.30 -21.41
N ASN A 120 -10.66 -13.81 -22.39
CA ASN A 120 -10.68 -14.35 -23.76
C ASN A 120 -10.91 -15.87 -23.85
N GLY A 121 -11.73 -16.42 -22.95
CA GLY A 121 -12.02 -17.86 -22.90
C GLY A 121 -10.98 -18.70 -22.16
N VAL A 122 -9.92 -18.08 -21.62
CA VAL A 122 -8.89 -18.74 -20.82
C VAL A 122 -9.09 -18.38 -19.35
N SER A 123 -9.16 -19.39 -18.48
CA SER A 123 -9.21 -19.16 -17.03
C SER A 123 -7.84 -18.73 -16.54
N LYS A 124 -7.80 -17.65 -15.78
CA LYS A 124 -6.62 -17.16 -15.08
C LYS A 124 -6.86 -17.14 -13.59
N ASN A 125 -5.84 -17.52 -12.82
CA ASN A 125 -5.92 -17.71 -11.39
C ASN A 125 -4.94 -16.78 -10.68
N PHE A 126 -5.41 -16.21 -9.56
CA PHE A 126 -4.67 -15.23 -8.80
C PHE A 126 -4.81 -15.48 -7.30
N TRP A 127 -3.75 -15.15 -6.56
CA TRP A 127 -3.82 -14.92 -5.13
C TRP A 127 -3.93 -13.43 -4.88
N THR A 128 -4.97 -13.00 -4.16
CA THR A 128 -5.30 -11.59 -4.01
C THR A 128 -5.15 -11.12 -2.58
N ALA A 129 -4.49 -9.98 -2.40
CA ALA A 129 -4.42 -9.26 -1.14
C ALA A 129 -5.15 -7.92 -1.29
N GLN A 130 -5.89 -7.50 -0.27
CA GLN A 130 -6.83 -6.40 -0.37
C GLN A 130 -6.59 -5.38 0.73
N GLN A 131 -6.78 -4.12 0.35
CA GLN A 131 -6.79 -2.98 1.26
C GLN A 131 -8.08 -2.20 1.09
N TYR A 132 -8.68 -1.78 2.21
CA TYR A 132 -9.96 -1.09 2.26
C TYR A 132 -9.80 0.27 2.93
N TYR A 133 -10.38 1.30 2.31
CA TYR A 133 -10.32 2.70 2.76
C TYR A 133 -11.62 3.15 3.43
N ILE A 134 -12.56 2.21 3.58
CA ILE A 134 -13.88 2.38 4.17
C ILE A 134 -14.20 1.14 5.01
N SER A 135 -14.84 1.36 6.15
CA SER A 135 -15.37 0.33 7.03
C SER A 135 -16.69 -0.23 6.50
N ALA A 136 -17.02 -1.46 6.90
CA ALA A 136 -18.35 -2.04 6.67
C ALA A 136 -19.48 -1.16 7.26
N SER A 137 -19.26 -0.54 8.42
CA SER A 137 -20.23 0.36 9.04
C SER A 137 -20.49 1.62 8.22
N THR A 138 -19.44 2.26 7.70
CA THR A 138 -19.61 3.45 6.85
C THR A 138 -20.24 3.07 5.50
N LEU A 139 -19.86 1.94 4.93
CA LEU A 139 -20.45 1.42 3.70
C LEU A 139 -21.94 1.05 3.86
N ALA A 140 -22.37 0.64 5.06
CA ALA A 140 -23.77 0.34 5.36
C ALA A 140 -24.66 1.59 5.52
N THR A 141 -24.08 2.79 5.66
CA THR A 141 -24.89 4.03 5.72
C THR A 141 -25.57 4.33 4.36
N PRO A 142 -26.56 5.23 4.27
CA PRO A 142 -27.12 5.60 2.98
C PRO A 142 -26.10 6.33 2.09
N ALA A 143 -26.13 6.05 0.78
CA ALA A 143 -25.25 6.70 -0.21
C ALA A 143 -25.28 8.24 -0.13
N ALA A 144 -26.46 8.83 0.04
CA ALA A 144 -26.61 10.29 0.20
C ALA A 144 -25.85 10.82 1.43
N THR A 145 -25.84 10.08 2.54
CA THR A 145 -25.11 10.44 3.75
C THR A 145 -23.59 10.35 3.53
N ARG A 146 -23.10 9.30 2.86
CA ARG A 146 -21.67 9.19 2.51
C ARG A 146 -21.22 10.32 1.60
N VAL A 147 -22.03 10.72 0.63
CA VAL A 147 -21.71 11.83 -0.27
C VAL A 147 -21.68 13.15 0.50
N ALA A 148 -22.67 13.41 1.36
CA ALA A 148 -22.74 14.64 2.16
C ALA A 148 -21.58 14.78 3.15
N ASN A 149 -21.11 13.67 3.73
CA ASN A 149 -20.05 13.65 4.74
C ASN A 149 -18.65 13.38 4.18
N ARG A 150 -18.49 13.37 2.85
CA ARG A 150 -17.22 13.01 2.20
C ARG A 150 -16.12 13.99 2.56
N LYS A 151 -15.00 13.45 3.05
CA LYS A 151 -13.76 14.19 3.25
C LYS A 151 -13.03 14.28 1.91
N HIS A 152 -12.82 15.50 1.41
CA HIS A 152 -12.22 15.74 0.10
C HIS A 152 -10.70 15.90 0.14
N ASP A 153 -10.14 16.06 1.34
CA ASP A 153 -8.71 16.20 1.65
C ASP A 153 -8.01 14.86 1.90
N THR A 154 -8.75 13.76 1.98
CA THR A 154 -8.21 12.39 2.15
C THR A 154 -9.00 11.38 1.34
N ILE A 155 -8.38 10.24 0.99
CA ILE A 155 -9.11 9.08 0.46
C ILE A 155 -9.56 8.13 1.58
N LEU A 156 -8.94 8.19 2.75
CA LEU A 156 -9.22 7.32 3.90
C LEU A 156 -10.35 7.92 4.73
N GLN A 157 -11.60 7.68 4.30
CA GLN A 157 -12.78 8.39 4.81
C GLN A 157 -12.99 8.19 6.31
N ASP A 158 -12.65 7.02 6.82
CA ASP A 158 -12.82 6.64 8.23
C ASP A 158 -11.55 6.87 9.07
N GLY A 159 -10.53 7.54 8.51
CA GLY A 159 -9.26 7.79 9.21
C GLY A 159 -8.47 6.52 9.51
N ASN A 160 -8.75 5.43 8.79
CA ASN A 160 -8.17 4.11 8.97
C ASN A 160 -8.04 3.41 7.61
N ILE A 161 -7.19 2.39 7.54
CA ILE A 161 -7.12 1.41 6.46
C ILE A 161 -7.24 0.00 7.03
N TRP A 162 -7.98 -0.87 6.35
CA TRP A 162 -8.11 -2.28 6.72
C TRP A 162 -7.40 -3.15 5.70
N LEU A 163 -6.51 -4.01 6.17
CA LEU A 163 -5.59 -4.80 5.34
C LEU A 163 -5.83 -6.29 5.56
N SER A 164 -5.98 -7.07 4.49
CA SER A 164 -6.11 -8.53 4.60
C SER A 164 -4.80 -9.14 5.12
N GLY A 165 -4.82 -9.74 6.31
CA GLY A 165 -3.65 -10.36 6.94
C GLY A 165 -3.93 -11.77 7.43
N PHE A 166 -3.15 -12.25 8.40
CA PHE A 166 -3.12 -13.66 8.78
C PHE A 166 -4.50 -14.33 8.92
N GLY A 167 -4.68 -15.43 8.19
CA GLY A 167 -5.93 -16.20 8.18
C GLY A 167 -7.15 -15.43 7.67
N GLY A 168 -6.95 -14.41 6.84
CA GLY A 168 -8.01 -13.58 6.25
C GLY A 168 -8.57 -12.50 7.18
N LYS A 169 -7.95 -12.29 8.35
CA LYS A 169 -8.36 -11.22 9.28
C LYS A 169 -8.02 -9.85 8.71
N LEU A 170 -8.89 -8.87 8.97
CA LEU A 170 -8.59 -7.48 8.64
C LEU A 170 -7.79 -6.82 9.76
N TYR A 171 -6.59 -6.36 9.41
CA TYR A 171 -5.73 -5.56 10.28
C TYR A 171 -6.06 -4.10 10.07
N ASN A 172 -6.41 -3.41 11.16
CA ASN A 172 -6.70 -1.99 11.12
C ASN A 172 -5.42 -1.18 11.35
N VAL A 173 -5.17 -0.18 10.52
CA VAL A 173 -4.09 0.80 10.70
C VAL A 173 -4.70 2.20 10.71
N SER A 174 -4.56 2.90 11.84
CA SER A 174 -5.00 4.29 11.98
C SER A 174 -4.16 5.22 11.09
N THR A 175 -4.78 6.28 10.60
CA THR A 175 -4.04 7.40 9.96
C THR A 175 -3.22 8.21 10.96
N THR A 176 -3.51 8.05 12.26
CA THR A 176 -2.78 8.69 13.34
C THR A 176 -1.73 7.72 13.89
N VAL A 177 -0.45 8.05 13.67
CA VAL A 177 0.69 7.15 13.91
C VAL A 177 0.77 6.65 15.35
N LYS A 178 0.52 7.55 16.32
CA LYS A 178 0.54 7.21 17.76
C LYS A 178 -0.41 6.07 18.15
N ASP A 179 -1.40 5.77 17.31
CA ASP A 179 -2.41 4.75 17.61
C ASP A 179 -1.95 3.34 17.17
N PHE A 180 -0.85 3.20 16.42
CA PHE A 180 -0.36 1.88 15.96
C PHE A 180 1.15 1.66 16.14
N ILE A 181 1.95 2.73 16.26
CA ILE A 181 3.37 2.64 16.57
C ILE A 181 3.60 2.06 17.95
N ASP A 182 4.58 1.17 18.08
CA ASP A 182 5.00 0.50 19.33
C ASP A 182 3.92 -0.36 20.02
N ILE A 183 2.74 -0.47 19.42
CA ILE A 183 1.66 -1.39 19.82
C ILE A 183 1.73 -2.64 18.92
N ASP A 184 1.64 -2.42 17.60
CA ASP A 184 1.58 -3.48 16.61
C ASP A 184 2.73 -3.39 15.59
N TYR A 185 3.25 -2.18 15.34
CA TYR A 185 4.27 -1.94 14.33
C TYR A 185 5.50 -1.23 14.91
N THR A 186 6.66 -1.69 14.48
CA THR A 186 7.96 -1.15 14.85
C THR A 186 8.54 -0.33 13.70
N THR A 187 9.02 0.87 14.02
CA THR A 187 9.74 1.74 13.06
C THR A 187 11.00 1.04 12.54
N GLN A 188 11.32 1.21 11.26
CA GLN A 188 12.49 0.59 10.63
C GLN A 188 13.44 1.61 10.02
N ALA A 189 13.12 2.17 8.85
CA ALA A 189 13.95 3.19 8.21
C ALA A 189 13.07 4.24 7.53
N CYS A 190 13.63 5.43 7.31
CA CYS A 190 13.03 6.41 6.41
C CYS A 190 13.76 6.39 5.08
N ILE A 191 13.06 6.06 4.01
CA ILE A 191 13.61 6.07 2.65
C ILE A 191 13.04 7.23 1.86
N VAL A 192 13.94 8.02 1.27
CA VAL A 192 13.59 9.18 0.46
C VAL A 192 12.61 8.77 -0.66
N TRP A 193 11.53 9.53 -0.78
CA TRP A 193 10.38 9.34 -1.68
C TRP A 193 9.49 8.12 -1.40
N MET A 194 9.80 7.31 -0.37
CA MET A 194 8.91 6.25 0.12
C MET A 194 8.23 6.62 1.44
N GLY A 195 8.94 7.29 2.35
CA GLY A 195 8.50 7.58 3.71
C GLY A 195 9.19 6.71 4.77
N GLU A 196 8.70 6.79 5.99
CA GLU A 196 9.11 6.00 7.15
C GLU A 196 8.39 4.66 7.12
N HIS A 197 9.15 3.56 7.09
CA HIS A 197 8.65 2.20 7.04
C HIS A 197 8.39 1.65 8.44
N TYR A 198 7.22 1.03 8.60
CA TYR A 198 6.79 0.38 9.83
C TYR A 198 6.42 -1.06 9.55
N TYR A 199 7.05 -2.02 10.23
CA TYR A 199 6.77 -3.44 10.03
C TYR A 199 6.11 -4.06 11.25
N TYR A 200 5.20 -5.00 11.04
CA TYR A 200 4.44 -5.64 12.11
C TYR A 200 5.38 -6.42 13.05
N ASN A 201 5.46 -5.99 14.31
CA ASN A 201 6.28 -6.59 15.37
C ASN A 201 7.70 -7.02 14.90
N MET A 202 8.38 -6.14 14.16
CA MET A 202 9.67 -6.47 13.53
C MET A 202 10.84 -6.20 14.49
N SER A 203 11.70 -7.19 14.62
CA SER A 203 12.90 -7.15 15.45
C SER A 203 13.93 -8.13 14.91
N LYS A 204 15.17 -8.02 15.38
CA LYS A 204 16.27 -8.93 15.01
C LYS A 204 16.00 -10.39 15.40
N THR A 205 15.04 -10.62 16.29
CA THR A 205 14.63 -11.94 16.77
C THR A 205 13.28 -12.40 16.22
N THR A 206 12.60 -11.58 15.41
CA THR A 206 11.31 -11.95 14.83
C THR A 206 11.50 -13.17 13.93
N PRO A 207 10.74 -14.26 14.11
CA PRO A 207 10.88 -15.42 13.24
C PRO A 207 10.31 -15.09 11.85
N CYS A 208 10.91 -15.61 10.79
CA CYS A 208 10.41 -15.44 9.42
C CYS A 208 9.36 -16.50 9.06
N GLY A 209 8.43 -16.77 9.98
CA GLY A 209 7.33 -17.71 9.78
C GLY A 209 6.10 -17.05 9.15
N GLU A 210 5.20 -17.87 8.63
CA GLU A 210 3.95 -17.46 7.97
C GLU A 210 2.99 -16.64 8.83
N LYS A 211 3.20 -16.57 10.15
CA LYS A 211 2.36 -15.79 11.08
C LYS A 211 3.12 -14.67 11.77
N SER A 212 4.29 -14.34 11.24
CA SER A 212 5.23 -13.41 11.88
C SER A 212 5.64 -12.29 10.94
N ILE A 213 5.66 -12.55 9.63
CA ILE A 213 5.83 -11.53 8.61
C ILE A 213 4.46 -11.23 8.01
N LEU A 214 3.89 -10.07 8.36
CA LEU A 214 2.65 -9.60 7.76
C LEU A 214 2.96 -9.08 6.35
N PRO A 215 2.13 -9.35 5.32
CA PRO A 215 2.36 -8.83 3.98
C PRO A 215 2.35 -7.32 3.85
N TRP A 216 1.97 -6.58 4.90
CA TRP A 216 1.75 -5.14 4.83
C TRP A 216 2.62 -4.38 5.82
N PHE A 217 3.09 -3.23 5.37
CA PHE A 217 3.86 -2.29 6.19
C PHE A 217 3.35 -0.86 5.95
N PRO A 218 2.94 -0.13 7.00
CA PRO A 218 2.58 1.28 6.88
C PRO A 218 3.76 2.16 6.45
N LEU A 219 3.44 3.22 5.71
CA LEU A 219 4.37 4.28 5.33
C LEU A 219 3.91 5.59 5.95
N VAL A 220 4.79 6.22 6.72
CA VAL A 220 4.50 7.43 7.46
C VAL A 220 5.38 8.57 6.99
N HIS A 221 4.85 9.78 7.04
CA HIS A 221 5.68 10.98 6.97
C HIS A 221 5.03 12.11 7.74
N SER A 222 5.82 12.89 8.48
CA SER A 222 5.33 13.99 9.31
C SER A 222 4.18 13.56 10.24
N ASN A 223 4.31 12.37 10.83
CA ASN A 223 3.32 11.78 11.75
C ASN A 223 1.94 11.51 11.11
N GLN A 224 1.88 11.34 9.78
CA GLN A 224 0.68 10.97 9.03
C GLN A 224 0.93 9.71 8.20
N LEU A 225 -0.06 8.82 8.13
CA LEU A 225 -0.05 7.70 7.19
C LEU A 225 -0.16 8.23 5.75
N VAL A 226 0.91 8.08 4.97
CA VAL A 226 0.98 8.57 3.57
C VAL A 226 0.83 7.45 2.55
N GLY A 227 0.93 6.20 2.99
CA GLY A 227 0.81 5.02 2.14
C GLY A 227 0.90 3.73 2.93
N VAL A 228 0.86 2.63 2.20
CA VAL A 228 1.19 1.28 2.68
C VAL A 228 2.01 0.59 1.62
N GLY A 229 2.95 -0.24 2.04
CA GLY A 229 3.59 -1.18 1.15
C GLY A 229 3.10 -2.60 1.40
N PHE A 230 3.18 -3.38 0.34
CA PHE A 230 2.90 -4.81 0.31
C PHE A 230 4.21 -5.56 0.09
N MET A 231 4.49 -6.66 0.77
CA MET A 231 5.68 -7.49 0.57
C MET A 231 5.33 -8.97 0.69
N VAL A 232 5.83 -9.77 -0.23
CA VAL A 232 5.87 -11.23 -0.15
C VAL A 232 7.22 -11.76 -0.63
N PHE A 233 7.56 -12.98 -0.22
CA PHE A 233 8.76 -13.66 -0.72
C PHE A 233 8.45 -14.54 -1.92
N GLY A 234 9.29 -14.43 -2.93
CA GLY A 234 9.17 -15.15 -4.20
C GLY A 234 9.62 -14.29 -5.36
N LYS A 235 9.21 -14.68 -6.56
CA LYS A 235 9.57 -13.98 -7.81
C LYS A 235 8.35 -13.89 -8.70
N ILE A 236 8.14 -12.72 -9.28
CA ILE A 236 7.11 -12.51 -10.29
C ILE A 236 7.75 -12.21 -11.64
N ASN A 237 7.30 -12.92 -12.67
CA ASN A 237 7.70 -12.66 -14.05
C ASN A 237 6.59 -11.86 -14.74
N VAL A 238 6.77 -10.55 -14.95
CA VAL A 238 5.75 -9.72 -15.60
C VAL A 238 5.76 -9.98 -17.10
N PRO A 239 4.65 -10.48 -17.70
CA PRO A 239 4.61 -10.76 -19.12
C PRO A 239 4.80 -9.51 -19.96
N SER A 240 5.45 -9.66 -21.12
CA SER A 240 5.64 -8.56 -22.07
C SER A 240 4.33 -7.88 -22.43
N GLY A 241 4.30 -6.55 -22.37
CA GLY A 241 3.11 -5.73 -22.65
C GLY A 241 2.13 -5.60 -21.49
N LYS A 242 2.42 -6.18 -20.32
CA LYS A 242 1.74 -5.85 -19.06
C LYS A 242 2.49 -4.73 -18.33
N THR A 243 1.78 -4.02 -17.47
CA THR A 243 2.41 -3.04 -16.60
C THR A 243 3.11 -3.79 -15.49
N ASP A 244 4.39 -3.51 -15.29
CA ASP A 244 5.07 -3.96 -14.08
C ASP A 244 4.62 -3.05 -12.94
N TRP A 245 3.87 -3.59 -11.99
CA TRP A 245 3.42 -2.88 -10.78
C TRP A 245 4.35 -3.12 -9.60
N PHE A 246 5.24 -4.10 -9.72
CA PHE A 246 5.98 -4.65 -8.60
C PHE A 246 7.43 -4.21 -8.59
N GLU A 247 7.99 -4.23 -7.40
CA GLU A 247 9.34 -3.87 -7.07
C GLU A 247 10.04 -5.13 -6.56
N ASN A 248 11.29 -5.33 -6.96
CA ASN A 248 12.03 -6.55 -6.64
C ASN A 248 13.36 -6.19 -5.95
N PRO A 249 13.32 -5.66 -4.71
CA PRO A 249 14.54 -5.26 -4.01
C PRO A 249 15.40 -6.49 -3.68
N GLY A 250 16.71 -6.38 -3.93
CA GLY A 250 17.68 -7.36 -3.46
C GLY A 250 17.91 -7.25 -1.95
N SER A 251 18.55 -8.27 -1.37
CA SER A 251 18.81 -8.37 0.09
C SER A 251 19.48 -7.12 0.69
N LEU A 252 20.42 -6.49 -0.03
CA LEU A 252 21.03 -5.24 0.44
C LEU A 252 20.03 -4.09 0.58
N ALA A 253 19.10 -3.95 -0.36
CA ALA A 253 18.05 -2.93 -0.28
C ALA A 253 17.07 -3.26 0.85
N VAL A 254 16.70 -4.54 1.03
CA VAL A 254 15.86 -4.98 2.15
C VAL A 254 16.52 -4.67 3.49
N LYS A 255 17.82 -4.89 3.64
CA LYS A 255 18.56 -4.57 4.86
C LYS A 255 18.64 -3.06 5.15
N LEU A 256 18.66 -2.22 4.12
CA LEU A 256 18.58 -0.76 4.29
C LEU A 256 17.17 -0.29 4.69
N ILE A 257 16.13 -0.95 4.19
CA ILE A 257 14.71 -0.61 4.49
C ILE A 257 14.29 -1.14 5.87
N VAL A 258 14.79 -2.32 6.26
CA VAL A 258 14.43 -3.04 7.48
C VAL A 258 15.70 -3.33 8.31
N PRO A 259 16.40 -2.32 8.86
CA PRO A 259 17.69 -2.49 9.51
C PRO A 259 17.62 -3.30 10.83
N ASP A 260 16.45 -3.32 11.48
CA ASP A 260 16.22 -4.11 12.68
C ASP A 260 15.48 -5.42 12.37
N GLY A 261 15.49 -5.86 11.12
CA GLY A 261 14.99 -7.17 10.70
C GLY A 261 15.88 -8.34 11.16
N PRO A 262 15.32 -9.55 11.24
CA PRO A 262 16.07 -10.76 11.58
C PRO A 262 16.91 -11.24 10.40
N ASP A 263 17.99 -11.98 10.64
CA ASP A 263 18.85 -12.50 9.56
C ASP A 263 18.08 -13.38 8.56
N CYS A 264 17.08 -14.12 9.03
CA CYS A 264 16.23 -14.93 8.15
C CYS A 264 15.48 -14.09 7.11
N LEU A 265 15.18 -12.82 7.38
CA LEU A 265 14.48 -11.93 6.44
C LEU A 265 15.39 -11.63 5.24
N TYR A 266 16.65 -11.31 5.53
CA TYR A 266 17.65 -11.00 4.50
C TYR A 266 18.05 -12.23 3.70
N ASP A 267 18.13 -13.39 4.37
CA ASP A 267 18.33 -14.69 3.74
C ASP A 267 17.21 -15.05 2.76
N LEU A 268 15.95 -14.82 3.15
CA LEU A 268 14.80 -15.04 2.28
C LEU A 268 14.81 -14.07 1.09
N ALA A 269 15.13 -12.80 1.32
CA ALA A 269 15.25 -11.83 0.25
C ALA A 269 16.33 -12.21 -0.78
N GLU A 270 17.44 -12.79 -0.34
CA GLU A 270 18.50 -13.26 -1.22
C GLU A 270 18.13 -14.56 -1.95
N LYS A 271 17.61 -15.56 -1.22
CA LYS A 271 17.40 -16.92 -1.74
C LYS A 271 16.10 -17.05 -2.52
N GLN A 272 15.00 -16.52 -1.98
CA GLN A 272 13.67 -16.62 -2.58
C GLN A 272 13.38 -15.45 -3.52
N GLY A 273 13.86 -14.26 -3.17
CA GLY A 273 13.45 -13.00 -3.79
C GLY A 273 12.35 -12.31 -3.01
N VAL A 274 12.12 -11.04 -3.31
CA VAL A 274 11.06 -10.22 -2.72
C VAL A 274 10.24 -9.62 -3.85
N VAL A 275 8.92 -9.73 -3.73
CA VAL A 275 7.97 -8.98 -4.55
C VAL A 275 7.28 -7.98 -3.62
N THR A 276 7.43 -6.69 -3.92
CA THR A 276 6.81 -5.62 -3.13
C THR A 276 6.11 -4.61 -4.02
N MET A 277 5.18 -3.86 -3.45
CA MET A 277 4.53 -2.74 -4.14
C MET A 277 4.14 -1.68 -3.12
N HIS A 278 4.56 -0.45 -3.35
CA HIS A 278 4.08 0.68 -2.56
C HIS A 278 2.76 1.21 -3.12
N THR A 279 1.82 1.56 -2.24
CA THR A 279 0.62 2.34 -2.55
C THR A 279 0.63 3.62 -1.73
N TYR A 280 0.47 4.77 -2.38
CA TYR A 280 0.48 6.09 -1.76
C TYR A 280 -0.90 6.73 -1.82
N PHE A 281 -1.30 7.37 -0.72
CA PHE A 281 -2.57 8.09 -0.56
C PHE A 281 -2.46 9.59 -0.84
N ILE A 282 -1.28 9.99 -1.31
CA ILE A 282 -0.91 11.37 -1.56
C ILE A 282 -0.57 11.56 -3.04
N SER A 283 -0.80 12.78 -3.54
CA SER A 283 -0.59 13.12 -4.95
C SER A 283 0.87 13.26 -5.35
N ASN A 284 1.77 13.61 -4.42
CA ASN A 284 3.17 13.89 -4.72
C ASN A 284 4.14 13.08 -3.82
N PRO A 285 4.28 11.75 -4.00
CA PRO A 285 5.21 10.93 -3.20
C PRO A 285 6.68 11.39 -3.26
N PHE A 286 7.11 12.02 -4.34
CA PHE A 286 8.45 12.59 -4.47
C PHE A 286 8.77 13.69 -3.44
N SER A 287 7.77 14.24 -2.73
CA SER A 287 7.99 15.21 -1.65
C SER A 287 8.26 14.57 -0.29
N LEU A 288 8.22 13.24 -0.19
CA LEU A 288 8.52 12.50 1.05
C LEU A 288 10.03 12.53 1.32
N LEU A 289 10.51 13.57 1.99
CA LEU A 289 11.92 13.73 2.31
C LEU A 289 12.21 13.34 3.77
N CYS A 290 13.26 12.56 3.99
CA CYS A 290 13.68 12.03 5.30
C CYS A 290 14.63 12.97 6.07
N ILE A 291 14.33 14.26 6.06
CA ILE A 291 15.26 15.30 6.56
C ILE A 291 15.24 15.42 8.10
N ASN A 292 14.13 15.06 8.75
CA ASN A 292 13.93 15.25 10.20
C ASN A 292 13.70 13.95 10.98
N SER A 293 13.87 12.79 10.36
CA SER A 293 13.47 11.50 10.94
C SER A 293 14.50 10.89 11.90
N GLY A 294 15.61 11.58 12.19
CA GLY A 294 16.62 11.13 13.16
C GLY A 294 17.50 9.95 12.70
N TRP A 295 17.42 9.56 11.43
CA TRP A 295 18.11 8.41 10.83
C TRP A 295 19.46 8.75 10.14
N TRP A 296 20.25 9.66 10.70
CA TRP A 296 21.58 10.02 10.18
C TRP A 296 22.68 9.75 11.20
#